data_AF-A0A2S2Q4Z1-F1
#
_entry.id   AF-A0A2S2Q4Z1-F1
#
_cell.length_a   1.000
_cell.length_b   1.000
_cell.length_c   1.000
_cell.angle_alpha   90.00
_cell.angle_beta   90.00
_cell.angle_gamma   90.00
#
_symmetry.space_group_name_H-M   'P 1'
#
loop_
_entity.id
_entity.type
_entity.pdbx_description
1 polymer ?
#
loop_
_entity_poly.entity_id
_entity_poly.type
_entity_poly.pdbx_seq_one_letter_code
_entity_poly.pdbx_strand_id
1 'polypeptide(L)'
;MHFRCYARTLNLCVTADINRVMKNSVELSLVHVSVMNKCNILWYLNGQPKSAEIIHNLLENALSKPGETRWNSLYDSLRQISNIKKNILNLIITLEINKKSLREQDFNYI
;
A
#
# COMPACT_ATOMS: atom_id res chain seq x y z
N MET A 1 4.43 -16.21 -33.06
CA MET A 1 3.26 -15.32 -32.89
C MET A 1 3.25 -14.84 -31.44
N HIS A 2 3.51 -13.55 -31.19
CA HIS A 2 3.58 -13.02 -29.82
C HIS A 2 2.21 -12.44 -29.43
N PHE A 3 1.42 -13.22 -28.69
CA PHE A 3 0.13 -12.76 -28.18
C PHE A 3 0.36 -11.66 -27.14
N ARG A 4 -0.21 -10.48 -27.38
CA ARG A 4 -0.23 -9.43 -26.36
C ARG A 4 -1.22 -9.86 -25.29
N CYS A 5 -0.75 -10.00 -24.06
CA CYS A 5 -1.62 -10.27 -22.92
C CYS A 5 -2.58 -9.09 -22.72
N TYR A 6 -3.89 -9.33 -22.82
CA TYR A 6 -4.92 -8.30 -22.64
C TYR A 6 -4.84 -7.62 -21.26
N ALA A 7 -4.47 -8.36 -20.21
CA ALA A 7 -4.27 -7.80 -18.88
C ALA A 7 -3.14 -6.74 -18.86
N ARG A 8 -2.07 -6.93 -19.65
CA ARG A 8 -1.00 -5.93 -19.78
C ARG A 8 -1.51 -4.66 -20.46
N THR A 9 -2.34 -4.80 -21.49
CA THR A 9 -2.98 -3.64 -22.15
C THR A 9 -3.90 -2.90 -21.20
N LEU A 10 -4.75 -3.62 -20.46
CA LEU A 10 -5.63 -3.02 -19.46
C LEU A 10 -4.83 -2.27 -18.39
N ASN A 11 -3.74 -2.86 -17.89
CA ASN A 11 -2.86 -2.19 -16.93
C ASN A 11 -2.27 -0.89 -17.47
N LEU A 12 -1.84 -0.87 -18.73
CA LEU A 12 -1.32 0.34 -19.38
C LEU A 12 -2.40 1.42 -19.49
N CYS A 13 -3.62 1.04 -19.87
CA CYS A 13 -4.76 1.97 -19.94
C CYS A 13 -5.08 2.56 -18.56
N VAL A 14 -5.28 1.70 -17.55
CA VAL A 14 -5.57 2.12 -16.18
C VAL A 14 -4.47 3.03 -15.62
N THR A 15 -3.21 2.66 -15.82
CA THR A 15 -2.07 3.48 -15.38
C THR A 15 -2.05 4.84 -16.09
N ALA A 16 -2.32 4.89 -17.39
CA ALA A 16 -2.37 6.14 -18.15
C ALA A 16 -3.52 7.05 -17.68
N ASP A 17 -4.69 6.46 -17.39
CA ASP A 17 -5.86 7.20 -16.93
C ASP A 17 -5.65 7.75 -15.52
N ILE A 18 -5.15 6.93 -14.58
CA ILE A 18 -4.81 7.38 -13.23
C ILE A 18 -3.79 8.52 -13.30
N ASN A 19 -2.72 8.38 -14.11
CA ASN A 19 -1.73 9.43 -14.29
C ASN A 19 -2.32 10.74 -14.85
N ARG A 20 -3.35 10.65 -15.71
CA ARG A 20 -4.06 11.83 -16.23
C ARG A 20 -4.90 12.51 -15.14
N VAL A 21 -5.68 11.73 -14.38
CA VAL A 21 -6.48 12.24 -13.26
C VAL A 21 -5.60 12.94 -12.23
N MET A 22 -4.49 12.30 -11.87
CA MET A 22 -3.51 12.81 -10.91
C MET A 22 -2.84 14.11 -11.35
N LYS A 23 -2.64 14.31 -12.66
CA LYS A 23 -2.13 15.58 -13.21
C LYS A 23 -3.18 16.69 -13.17
N ASN A 24 -4.45 16.34 -13.32
CA ASN A 24 -5.55 17.30 -13.38
C ASN A 24 -6.05 17.73 -11.99
N SER A 25 -5.74 16.98 -10.94
CA SER A 25 -6.25 17.21 -9.59
C SER A 25 -5.12 17.16 -8.56
N VAL A 26 -4.68 18.33 -8.12
CA VAL A 26 -3.56 18.45 -7.17
C VAL A 26 -3.94 17.91 -5.80
N GLU A 27 -5.18 18.12 -5.32
CA GLU A 27 -5.58 17.62 -4.00
C GLU A 27 -5.57 16.09 -3.96
N LEU A 28 -6.14 15.43 -4.97
CA LEU A 28 -6.13 13.97 -5.08
C LEU A 28 -4.70 13.42 -5.18
N SER A 29 -3.84 14.11 -5.92
CA SER A 29 -2.42 13.75 -6.04
C SER A 29 -1.69 13.81 -4.69
N LEU A 30 -1.91 14.86 -3.91
CA LEU A 30 -1.34 15.02 -2.58
C LEU A 30 -1.82 13.92 -1.61
N VAL A 31 -3.12 13.60 -1.63
CA VAL A 31 -3.69 12.53 -0.79
C VAL A 31 -3.07 11.18 -1.18
N HIS A 32 -3.05 10.83 -2.46
CA HIS A 32 -2.45 9.59 -2.96
C HIS A 32 -0.99 9.46 -2.53
N VAL A 33 -0.16 10.48 -2.79
CA VAL A 33 1.26 10.46 -2.42
C VAL A 33 1.43 10.33 -0.91
N SER A 34 0.59 11.01 -0.12
CA SER A 34 0.61 10.90 1.33
C SER A 34 0.31 9.48 1.79
N VAL A 35 -0.77 8.87 1.32
CA VAL A 35 -1.19 7.52 1.72
C VAL A 35 -0.16 6.47 1.26
N MET A 36 0.29 6.54 0.01
CA MET A 36 1.29 5.61 -0.53
C MET A 36 2.63 5.71 0.21
N ASN A 37 3.06 6.91 0.62
CA ASN A 37 4.26 7.07 1.43
C ASN A 37 4.12 6.38 2.81
N LYS A 38 2.94 6.47 3.43
CA LYS A 38 2.68 5.79 4.71
C LYS A 38 2.66 4.27 4.54
N CYS A 39 2.04 3.75 3.48
CA CYS A 39 2.09 2.33 3.12
C CYS A 39 3.53 1.86 2.88
N ASN A 40 4.34 2.66 2.18
CA ASN A 40 5.75 2.35 1.95
C ASN A 40 6.57 2.28 3.24
N ILE A 41 6.33 3.18 4.20
CA ILE A 41 6.95 3.11 5.53
C ILE A 41 6.57 1.80 6.22
N LEU A 42 5.30 1.41 6.17
CA LEU A 42 4.82 0.16 6.77
C LEU A 42 5.48 -1.07 6.12
N TRP A 43 5.54 -1.14 4.79
CA TRP A 43 6.24 -2.23 4.09
C TRP A 43 7.74 -2.23 4.36
N TYR A 44 8.35 -1.06 4.51
CA TYR A 44 9.76 -0.94 4.88
C TYR A 44 10.02 -1.48 6.28
N LEU A 45 9.17 -1.14 7.26
CA LEU A 45 9.25 -1.68 8.62
C LEU A 45 9.06 -3.19 8.64
N ASN A 46 8.12 -3.73 7.85
CA ASN A 46 7.97 -5.18 7.69
C ASN A 46 9.21 -5.87 7.11
N GLY A 47 10.07 -5.15 6.37
CA GLY A 47 11.36 -5.67 5.89
C GLY A 47 12.49 -5.65 6.93
N GLN A 48 12.32 -4.94 8.05
CA GLN A 48 13.34 -4.85 9.10
C GLN A 48 13.11 -5.94 10.16
N PRO A 49 14.11 -6.75 10.54
CA PRO A 49 13.91 -7.93 11.37
C PRO A 49 13.23 -7.65 12.72
N LYS A 50 13.67 -6.61 13.45
CA LYS A 50 13.07 -6.22 14.74
C LYS A 50 11.60 -5.81 14.63
N SER A 51 11.29 -5.00 13.61
CA SER A 51 9.94 -4.51 13.37
C SER A 51 9.04 -5.62 12.78
N ALA A 52 9.61 -6.48 11.94
CA ALA A 52 8.94 -7.62 11.34
C ALA A 52 8.47 -8.62 12.40
N GLU A 53 9.28 -8.94 13.40
CA GLU A 53 8.87 -9.82 14.51
C GLU A 53 7.63 -9.27 15.23
N ILE A 54 7.60 -7.97 15.49
CA ILE A 54 6.45 -7.32 16.15
C ILE A 54 5.22 -7.31 15.25
N ILE A 55 5.41 -7.06 13.95
CA ILE A 55 4.38 -7.14 12.91
C ILE A 55 3.80 -8.55 12.82
N HIS A 56 4.65 -9.57 12.74
CA HIS A 56 4.24 -10.97 12.69
C HIS A 56 3.51 -11.42 13.95
N ASN A 57 3.97 -11.00 15.14
CA ASN A 57 3.33 -11.33 16.42
C ASN A 57 1.92 -10.71 16.55
N LEU A 58 1.68 -9.54 15.93
CA LEU A 58 0.39 -8.83 16.01
C LEU A 58 -0.58 -9.15 14.88
N LEU A 59 -0.06 -9.51 13.70
CA LEU A 59 -0.85 -9.74 12.49
C LEU A 59 -0.99 -11.22 12.15
N GLU A 60 -0.26 -12.10 12.83
CA GLU A 60 -0.15 -13.55 12.57
C GLU A 60 0.28 -13.89 11.13
N ASN A 61 0.60 -12.88 10.32
CA ASN A 61 0.92 -13.00 8.90
C ASN A 61 1.86 -11.87 8.46
N ALA A 62 2.71 -12.17 7.47
CA ALA A 62 3.62 -11.18 6.88
C ALA A 62 2.84 -10.18 6.03
N LEU A 63 3.22 -8.91 6.08
CA LEU A 63 2.80 -7.96 5.05
C LEU A 63 3.53 -8.28 3.74
N SER A 64 2.77 -8.49 2.68
CA SER A 64 3.33 -8.64 1.34
C SER A 64 3.69 -7.26 0.80
N LYS A 65 4.98 -7.02 0.55
CA LYS A 65 5.43 -5.81 -0.15
C LYS A 65 5.07 -5.92 -1.64
N PRO A 66 4.52 -4.88 -2.27
CA PRO A 66 4.22 -4.93 -3.69
C PRO A 66 5.51 -5.08 -4.51
N GLY A 67 5.50 -6.03 -5.43
CA GLY A 67 6.58 -6.26 -6.38
C GLY A 67 6.27 -5.62 -7.73
N GLU A 68 7.22 -4.85 -8.27
CA GLU A 68 7.06 -4.12 -9.55
C GLU A 68 6.74 -5.03 -10.74
N THR A 69 7.12 -6.31 -10.67
CA THR A 69 6.99 -7.29 -11.75
C THR A 69 5.66 -8.02 -11.79
N ARG A 70 4.81 -7.89 -10.75
CA ARG A 70 3.53 -8.61 -10.64
C ARG A 70 2.36 -7.62 -10.64
N TRP A 71 1.54 -7.67 -11.69
CA TRP A 71 0.48 -6.70 -12.01
C TRP A 71 -0.45 -6.33 -10.83
N ASN A 72 -0.92 -7.32 -10.07
CA ASN A 72 -1.85 -7.09 -8.96
C ASN A 72 -1.18 -6.93 -7.60
N SER A 73 0.15 -6.91 -7.54
CA SER A 73 0.86 -6.91 -6.26
C SER A 73 0.49 -5.70 -5.41
N LEU A 74 0.39 -4.51 -6.01
CA LEU A 74 -0.02 -3.29 -5.31
C LEU A 74 -1.44 -3.42 -4.75
N TYR A 75 -2.38 -3.91 -5.55
CA TYR A 75 -3.76 -4.12 -5.14
C TYR A 75 -3.85 -5.17 -4.02
N ASP A 76 -3.18 -6.32 -4.17
CA ASP A 76 -3.17 -7.39 -3.18
C ASP A 76 -2.56 -6.91 -1.85
N SER A 77 -1.46 -6.16 -1.90
CA SER A 77 -0.79 -5.57 -0.74
C SER A 77 -1.65 -4.51 -0.04
N LEU A 78 -2.32 -3.63 -0.79
CA LEU A 78 -3.22 -2.62 -0.23
C LEU A 78 -4.47 -3.25 0.37
N ARG A 79 -5.04 -4.26 -0.30
CA ARG A 79 -6.17 -5.04 0.21
C ARG A 79 -5.80 -5.76 1.50
N GLN A 80 -4.58 -6.31 1.58
CA GLN A 80 -4.09 -6.91 2.81
C GLN A 80 -4.06 -5.87 3.95
N ILE A 81 -3.50 -4.68 3.71
CA ILE A 81 -3.47 -3.56 4.66
C ILE A 81 -4.89 -3.16 5.11
N SER A 82 -5.85 -3.08 4.19
CA SER A 82 -7.24 -2.72 4.50
C SER A 82 -7.91 -3.78 5.38
N ASN A 83 -7.70 -5.07 5.09
CA ASN A 83 -8.26 -6.17 5.88
C ASN A 83 -7.75 -6.19 7.33
N ILE A 84 -6.49 -5.80 7.55
CA ILE A 84 -5.86 -5.79 8.88
C ILE A 84 -5.89 -4.43 9.56
N LYS A 85 -6.76 -3.51 9.11
CA LYS A 85 -6.91 -2.14 9.64
C LYS A 85 -6.91 -2.08 11.17
N LYS A 86 -7.68 -2.96 11.83
CA LYS A 86 -7.81 -3.00 13.29
C LYS A 86 -6.47 -3.33 13.98
N ASN A 87 -5.71 -4.27 13.42
CA ASN A 87 -4.44 -4.71 13.99
C ASN A 87 -3.33 -3.69 13.71
N ILE A 88 -3.34 -3.03 12.54
CA ILE A 88 -2.39 -1.95 12.24
C ILE A 88 -2.54 -0.79 13.23
N LEU A 89 -3.76 -0.40 13.58
CA LEU A 89 -3.98 0.67 14.56
C LEU A 89 -3.36 0.32 15.92
N ASN A 90 -3.55 -0.93 16.39
CA ASN A 90 -2.88 -1.41 17.60
C ASN A 90 -1.37 -1.43 17.47
N LEU A 91 -0.85 -1.80 16.30
CA LEU A 91 0.59 -1.88 16.03
C LEU A 91 1.27 -0.51 16.10
N ILE A 92 0.60 0.53 15.60
CA ILE A 92 1.08 1.91 15.63
C ILE A 92 1.17 2.43 17.07
N ILE A 93 0.20 2.05 17.90
CA ILE A 93 0.18 2.37 19.33
C ILE A 93 1.34 1.65 20.03
N THR A 94 1.50 0.34 19.81
CA THR A 94 2.52 -0.49 20.47
C THR A 94 3.96 -0.12 20.08
N LEU A 95 4.19 0.25 18.82
CA LEU A 95 5.52 0.60 18.33
C LEU A 95 5.88 2.09 18.50
N GLU A 96 5.02 2.88 19.14
CA GLU A 96 5.17 4.34 19.27
C GLU A 96 5.53 5.04 17.94
N ILE A 97 4.99 4.54 16.82
CA ILE A 97 5.34 5.05 15.48
C ILE A 97 4.68 6.42 15.30
N ASN A 98 5.46 7.44 15.62
CA ASN A 98 5.13 8.86 15.64
C ASN A 98 4.54 9.37 14.31
N LYS A 99 3.53 10.27 14.39
CA LYS A 99 2.82 11.15 13.41
C LYS A 99 2.73 10.84 11.89
N LYS A 100 3.64 10.07 11.28
CA LYS A 100 3.71 9.70 9.86
C LYS A 100 3.11 8.33 9.55
N SER A 101 2.45 7.68 10.52
CA SER A 101 1.83 6.37 10.31
C SER A 101 0.44 6.46 9.66
N LEU A 102 -0.05 5.32 9.16
CA LEU A 102 -1.40 5.20 8.57
C LEU A 102 -2.46 5.57 9.62
N ARG A 103 -3.35 6.51 9.28
CA ARG A 103 -4.47 6.95 10.14
C ARG A 103 -5.79 6.40 9.60
N GLU A 104 -6.84 6.41 10.41
CA GLU A 104 -8.17 5.93 10.00
C GLU A 104 -8.67 6.57 8.71
N GLN A 105 -8.46 7.87 8.54
CA GLN A 105 -8.80 8.62 7.32
C GLN A 105 -8.05 8.16 6.06
N ASP A 106 -6.85 7.60 6.23
CA ASP A 106 -6.06 7.09 5.09
C ASP A 106 -6.67 5.78 4.57
N PHE A 107 -7.39 5.01 5.41
CA PHE A 107 -8.12 3.83 4.97
C PHE A 107 -9.39 4.16 4.18
N ASN A 108 -9.89 5.40 4.21
CA ASN A 108 -11.00 5.80 3.33
C ASN A 108 -10.52 5.99 1.87
N TYR A 109 -9.21 6.14 1.68
CA TYR A 109 -8.59 6.24 0.36
C TYR A 109 -8.23 4.87 -0.24
N ILE A 110 -7.98 3.86 0.62
CA ILE A 110 -7.59 2.50 0.24
C ILE A 110 -8.83 1.62 0.06
#